data_AF-A8QAK4-F1
#
_entry.id   AF-A8QAK4-F1
#
_cell.length_a   1.000
_cell.length_b   1.000
_cell.length_c   1.000
_cell.angle_alpha   90.00
_cell.angle_beta   90.00
_cell.angle_gamma   90.00
#
_symmetry.space_group_name_H-M   'P 1'
#
loop_
_entity.id
_entity.type
_entity.pdbx_description
1 polymer ?
#
loop_
_entity_poly.entity_id
_entity_poly.type
_entity_poly.pdbx_seq_one_letter_code
_entity_poly.pdbx_strand_id
1 'polypeptide(L)'
;MSCVTLDAKTEAAKLVQDYFKSQLSRAASAKPLLDLMLSSSENRPILFILHERMINLPPQVMPPLLRMLLAEVEETLAETSAPAPTHALFFSRAFSADALDEGRGDSNEADDTGNDEEPSGLAGARKRKASGKHAHPVDAANAALGRQVHNKKRPGVTNEHDDGLGSFHPEDEFIREAATHSYTFRFPAPRDASETFEPPLYGRILAVPYTKMPAVLERLLEIWPAPA
;
A
#
# COMPACT_ATOMS: atom_id res chain seq x y z
N MET A 1 -4.85 -16.23 4.95
CA MET A 1 -5.63 -15.35 4.04
C MET A 1 -7.09 -15.64 4.30
N SER A 2 -7.96 -14.64 4.29
CA SER A 2 -9.39 -14.79 4.57
C SER A 2 -10.18 -13.79 3.71
N CYS A 3 -11.48 -14.02 3.52
CA CYS A 3 -12.35 -13.08 2.83
C CYS A 3 -13.64 -12.79 3.60
N VAL A 4 -14.19 -11.60 3.37
CA VAL A 4 -15.50 -11.16 3.88
C VAL A 4 -16.26 -10.50 2.75
N THR A 5 -17.51 -10.92 2.52
CA THR A 5 -18.40 -10.23 1.57
C THR A 5 -18.89 -8.93 2.21
N LEU A 6 -18.68 -7.81 1.52
CA LEU A 6 -19.08 -6.48 2.00
C LEU A 6 -20.54 -6.19 1.64
N ASP A 7 -21.48 -6.90 2.27
CA ASP A 7 -22.94 -6.75 2.09
C ASP A 7 -23.66 -6.21 3.34
N ALA A 8 -22.90 -5.86 4.39
CA ALA A 8 -23.38 -5.40 5.70
C ALA A 8 -24.32 -6.38 6.46
N LYS A 9 -24.40 -7.65 6.04
CA LYS A 9 -25.19 -8.68 6.75
C LYS A 9 -24.53 -9.13 8.05
N THR A 10 -23.22 -9.07 8.11
CA THR A 10 -22.42 -9.45 9.28
C THR A 10 -21.86 -8.21 9.97
N GLU A 11 -21.72 -8.27 11.30
CA GLU A 11 -21.06 -7.21 12.07
C GLU A 11 -19.62 -6.95 11.59
N ALA A 12 -18.92 -8.00 11.16
CA ALA A 12 -17.59 -7.88 10.56
C ALA A 12 -17.61 -7.08 9.24
N ALA A 13 -18.53 -7.40 8.33
CA ALA A 13 -18.69 -6.66 7.07
C ALA A 13 -19.04 -5.19 7.33
N LYS A 14 -19.93 -4.93 8.29
CA LYS A 14 -20.32 -3.57 8.68
C LYS A 14 -19.14 -2.78 9.24
N LEU A 15 -18.38 -3.36 10.17
CA LEU A 15 -17.20 -2.72 10.76
C LEU A 15 -16.14 -2.37 9.70
N VAL A 16 -15.87 -3.29 8.78
CA VAL A 16 -14.92 -3.07 7.68
C VAL A 16 -15.42 -1.98 6.73
N GLN A 17 -16.70 -2.02 6.34
CA GLN A 17 -17.29 -0.98 5.50
C GLN A 17 -17.24 0.40 6.16
N ASP A 18 -17.60 0.50 7.43
CA ASP A 18 -17.61 1.77 8.17
C ASP A 18 -16.19 2.33 8.29
N TYR A 19 -15.19 1.48 8.55
CA TYR A 19 -13.79 1.87 8.53
C TYR A 19 -13.39 2.42 7.17
N PHE A 20 -13.65 1.70 6.07
CA PHE A 20 -13.27 2.17 4.73
C PHE A 20 -14.03 3.44 4.32
N LYS A 21 -15.33 3.56 4.61
CA LYS A 21 -16.09 4.80 4.38
C LYS A 21 -15.46 5.97 5.14
N SER A 22 -15.07 5.77 6.40
CA SER A 22 -14.41 6.79 7.21
C SER A 22 -13.07 7.22 6.59
N GLN A 23 -12.26 6.29 6.09
CA GLN A 23 -10.96 6.64 5.48
C GLN A 23 -11.12 7.30 4.11
N LEU A 24 -12.04 6.79 3.28
CA LEU A 24 -12.25 7.26 1.90
C LEU A 24 -12.98 8.61 1.84
N SER A 25 -13.76 8.97 2.86
CA SER A 25 -14.40 10.30 2.93
C SER A 25 -13.43 11.44 3.27
N ARG A 26 -12.19 11.14 3.69
CA ARG A 26 -11.20 12.15 4.11
C ARG A 26 -10.54 12.91 2.95
N ALA A 27 -10.60 12.39 1.72
CA ALA A 27 -9.96 13.00 0.57
C ALA A 27 -10.81 12.89 -0.69
N ALA A 28 -10.86 13.97 -1.48
CA ALA A 28 -11.59 13.97 -2.74
C ALA A 28 -11.05 12.95 -3.76
N SER A 29 -9.75 12.65 -3.71
CA SER A 29 -9.12 11.63 -4.58
C SER A 29 -9.63 10.21 -4.32
N ALA A 30 -10.17 9.93 -3.13
CA ALA A 30 -10.77 8.65 -2.79
C ALA A 30 -12.22 8.51 -3.28
N LYS A 31 -12.83 9.58 -3.82
CA LYS A 31 -14.25 9.58 -4.18
C LYS A 31 -14.64 8.43 -5.12
N PRO A 32 -13.89 8.10 -6.20
CA PRO A 32 -14.27 6.99 -7.08
C PRO A 32 -14.36 5.64 -6.35
N LEU A 33 -13.41 5.38 -5.43
CA LEU A 33 -13.40 4.16 -4.62
C LEU A 33 -14.48 4.18 -3.54
N LEU A 34 -14.80 5.35 -2.97
CA LEU A 34 -15.94 5.52 -2.07
C LEU A 34 -17.27 5.22 -2.80
N ASP A 35 -17.46 5.75 -4.00
CA ASP A 35 -18.65 5.51 -4.81
C ASP A 35 -18.79 4.01 -5.13
N LEU A 36 -17.68 3.33 -5.46
CA LEU A 36 -17.66 1.87 -5.62
C LEU A 36 -18.08 1.15 -4.34
N MET A 37 -17.51 1.51 -3.18
CA MET A 37 -17.85 0.92 -1.89
C MET A 37 -19.33 1.10 -1.53
N LEU A 38 -19.88 2.29 -1.81
CA LEU A 38 -21.29 2.61 -1.58
C LEU A 38 -22.23 1.90 -2.56
N SER A 39 -21.73 1.46 -3.72
CA SER A 39 -22.49 0.67 -4.69
C SER A 39 -22.60 -0.82 -4.32
N SER A 40 -21.86 -1.28 -3.30
CA SER A 40 -21.92 -2.67 -2.82
C SER A 40 -23.30 -2.98 -2.26
N SER A 41 -23.87 -4.10 -2.70
CA SER A 41 -25.19 -4.57 -2.29
C SER A 41 -25.26 -6.09 -2.40
N GLU A 42 -26.34 -6.68 -1.90
CA GLU A 42 -26.53 -8.14 -1.96
C GLU A 42 -26.44 -8.72 -3.38
N ASN A 43 -26.94 -7.98 -4.38
CA ASN A 43 -26.92 -8.40 -5.78
C ASN A 43 -25.60 -8.08 -6.50
N ARG A 44 -24.77 -7.23 -5.90
CA ARG A 44 -23.51 -6.75 -6.46
C ARG A 44 -22.44 -6.69 -5.35
N PRO A 45 -22.10 -7.84 -4.75
CA PRO A 45 -21.21 -7.84 -3.61
C PRO A 45 -19.79 -7.42 -3.99
N ILE A 46 -19.05 -6.90 -3.01
CA ILE A 46 -17.60 -6.72 -3.09
C ILE A 46 -16.97 -7.73 -2.13
N LEU A 47 -15.99 -8.50 -2.62
CA LEU A 47 -15.26 -9.47 -1.80
C LEU A 47 -14.04 -8.78 -1.19
N PHE A 48 -14.04 -8.54 0.11
CA PHE A 48 -12.85 -8.06 0.80
C PHE A 48 -11.93 -9.22 1.13
N ILE A 49 -10.70 -9.19 0.60
CA ILE A 49 -9.67 -10.18 0.86
C ILE A 49 -8.67 -9.58 1.85
N LEU A 50 -8.56 -10.21 3.02
CA LEU A 50 -7.57 -9.89 4.04
C LEU A 50 -6.36 -10.81 3.88
N HIS A 51 -5.24 -10.21 3.52
CA HIS A 51 -3.95 -10.87 3.43
C HIS A 51 -2.91 -10.10 4.24
N GLU A 52 -2.19 -10.83 5.10
CA GLU A 52 -1.04 -10.34 5.84
C GLU A 52 -0.15 -11.53 6.18
N ARG A 53 1.16 -11.31 6.28
CA ARG A 53 2.13 -12.33 6.65
C ARG A 53 3.33 -11.67 7.31
N MET A 54 4.09 -12.45 8.06
CA MET A 54 5.38 -11.98 8.57
C MET A 54 6.33 -11.64 7.41
N ILE A 55 7.14 -10.60 7.57
CA ILE A 55 8.03 -10.09 6.51
C ILE A 55 9.09 -11.11 6.06
N ASN A 56 9.42 -12.06 6.92
CA ASN A 56 10.38 -13.13 6.66
C ASN A 56 9.78 -14.32 5.91
N LEU A 57 8.46 -14.37 5.72
CA LEU A 57 7.84 -15.43 4.93
C LEU A 57 8.01 -15.17 3.43
N PRO A 58 8.35 -16.21 2.64
CA PRO A 58 8.56 -16.06 1.21
C PRO A 58 7.26 -15.70 0.46
N PRO A 59 7.31 -14.85 -0.58
CA PRO A 59 6.12 -14.46 -1.35
C PRO A 59 5.47 -15.64 -2.10
N GLN A 60 6.20 -16.73 -2.34
CA GLN A 60 5.71 -17.98 -2.93
C GLN A 60 4.55 -18.62 -2.15
N VAL A 61 4.35 -18.24 -0.89
CA VAL A 61 3.22 -18.72 -0.08
C VAL A 61 1.90 -18.08 -0.52
N MET A 62 1.94 -16.86 -1.07
CA MET A 62 0.72 -16.12 -1.39
C MET A 62 -0.09 -16.73 -2.56
N PRO A 63 0.50 -17.06 -3.74
CA PRO A 63 -0.26 -17.63 -4.85
C PRO A 63 -1.08 -18.90 -4.52
N PRO A 64 -0.54 -19.95 -3.87
CA PRO A 64 -1.33 -21.13 -3.54
C PRO A 64 -2.43 -20.83 -2.52
N LEU A 65 -2.21 -19.90 -1.57
CA LEU A 65 -3.25 -19.47 -0.63
C LEU A 65 -4.39 -18.73 -1.34
N LEU A 66 -4.05 -17.84 -2.29
CA LEU A 66 -5.06 -17.13 -3.08
C LEU A 66 -5.85 -18.11 -3.95
N ARG A 67 -5.19 -19.09 -4.57
CA ARG A 67 -5.87 -20.16 -5.34
C ARG A 67 -6.87 -20.93 -4.50
N MET A 68 -6.47 -21.37 -3.30
CA MET A 68 -7.36 -22.10 -2.40
C MET A 68 -8.56 -21.24 -1.99
N LEU A 69 -8.33 -19.96 -1.65
CA LEU A 69 -9.39 -19.04 -1.29
C LEU A 69 -10.38 -18.81 -2.44
N LEU A 70 -9.88 -18.58 -3.66
CA LEU A 70 -10.75 -18.37 -4.83
C LEU A 70 -11.59 -19.61 -5.14
N ALA A 71 -11.01 -20.81 -5.02
CA ALA A 71 -11.74 -22.06 -5.20
C ALA A 71 -12.85 -22.23 -4.13
N GLU A 72 -12.57 -21.92 -2.86
CA GLU A 72 -13.56 -21.96 -1.77
C GLU A 72 -14.71 -20.96 -2.01
N VAL A 73 -14.39 -19.76 -2.50
CA VAL A 73 -15.40 -18.76 -2.87
C VAL A 73 -16.26 -19.27 -4.02
N GLU A 74 -15.66 -19.83 -5.07
CA GLU A 74 -16.40 -20.40 -6.21
C GLU A 74 -17.34 -21.54 -5.77
N GLU A 75 -16.87 -22.44 -4.90
CA GLU A 75 -17.69 -23.52 -4.33
C GLU A 75 -18.88 -22.95 -3.53
N THR A 76 -18.62 -21.96 -2.66
CA THR A 76 -19.66 -21.29 -1.88
C THR A 76 -20.71 -20.61 -2.77
N LEU A 77 -20.28 -19.95 -3.85
CA LEU A 77 -21.17 -19.31 -4.83
C LEU A 77 -22.05 -20.35 -5.54
N ALA A 78 -21.49 -21.50 -5.90
CA ALA A 78 -22.22 -22.59 -6.53
C ALA A 78 -23.26 -23.23 -5.60
N GLU A 79 -22.92 -23.45 -4.33
CA GLU A 79 -23.84 -24.04 -3.33
C GLU A 79 -24.98 -23.10 -2.93
N THR A 80 -24.66 -21.82 -2.73
CA THR A 80 -25.64 -20.84 -2.24
C THR A 80 -26.42 -20.15 -3.36
N SER A 81 -26.02 -20.34 -4.62
CA SER A 81 -26.51 -19.56 -5.76
C SER A 81 -26.39 -18.04 -5.57
N ALA A 82 -25.45 -17.60 -4.71
CA ALA A 82 -25.19 -16.20 -4.47
C ALA A 82 -24.56 -15.55 -5.71
N PRO A 83 -24.82 -14.25 -5.95
CA PRO A 83 -24.22 -13.54 -7.07
C PRO A 83 -22.71 -13.41 -6.90
N ALA A 84 -21.98 -13.56 -8.00
CA ALA A 84 -20.54 -13.37 -8.01
C ALA A 84 -20.16 -11.93 -7.60
N PRO A 85 -19.04 -11.74 -6.88
CA PRO A 85 -18.54 -10.42 -6.56
C PRO A 85 -18.26 -9.58 -7.80
N THR A 86 -18.50 -8.28 -7.72
CA THR A 86 -18.11 -7.35 -8.80
C THR A 86 -16.62 -7.02 -8.73
N HIS A 87 -16.07 -6.91 -7.53
CA HIS A 87 -14.68 -6.58 -7.26
C HIS A 87 -14.15 -7.40 -6.09
N ALA A 88 -12.86 -7.71 -6.13
CA ALA A 88 -12.06 -8.07 -4.98
C ALA A 88 -11.37 -6.82 -4.44
N LEU A 89 -11.53 -6.56 -3.15
CA LEU A 89 -10.91 -5.44 -2.45
C LEU A 89 -9.75 -5.96 -1.61
N PHE A 90 -8.58 -5.38 -1.79
CA PHE A 90 -7.40 -5.66 -0.98
C PHE A 90 -7.09 -4.45 -0.12
N PHE A 91 -6.70 -4.71 1.12
CA PHE A 91 -6.05 -3.74 1.97
C PHE A 91 -4.62 -4.19 2.20
N SER A 92 -3.67 -3.29 2.03
CA SER A 92 -2.27 -3.56 2.30
C SER A 92 -1.57 -2.37 2.93
N ARG A 93 -0.38 -2.64 3.47
CA ARG A 93 0.48 -1.63 4.07
C ARG A 93 1.58 -1.24 3.09
N ALA A 94 1.94 0.03 3.11
CA ALA A 94 3.09 0.56 2.40
C ALA A 94 3.91 1.45 3.35
N PHE A 95 5.18 1.70 3.03
CA PHE A 95 6.08 2.51 3.84
C PHE A 95 6.80 3.54 3.00
N SER A 96 7.23 4.64 3.62
CA SER A 96 8.14 5.58 2.97
C SER A 96 9.53 4.95 2.85
N ALA A 97 9.92 4.55 1.64
CA ALA A 97 11.26 4.03 1.39
C ALA A 97 12.32 5.11 1.60
N ASP A 98 12.01 6.35 1.24
CA ASP A 98 12.91 7.50 1.44
C ASP A 98 13.17 7.82 2.91
N ALA A 99 12.25 7.45 3.82
CA ALA A 99 12.48 7.59 5.25
C ALA A 99 13.44 6.53 5.82
N LEU A 100 13.67 5.43 5.08
CA LEU A 100 14.62 4.37 5.43
C LEU A 100 15.94 4.49 4.66
N ASP A 101 15.99 5.32 3.62
CA ASP A 101 17.25 5.62 2.94
C ASP A 101 18.08 6.52 3.87
N GLU A 102 18.80 5.88 4.80
CA GLU A 102 19.84 6.47 5.65
C GLU A 102 20.98 6.94 4.76
N GLY A 103 20.73 8.03 4.02
CA GLY A 103 21.69 8.68 3.14
C GLY A 103 22.85 7.77 2.74
N ARG A 104 22.60 6.73 1.93
CA ARG A 104 23.64 6.17 1.06
C ARG A 104 24.00 7.25 0.03
N GLY A 105 24.43 8.39 0.53
CA GLY A 105 25.42 9.23 -0.08
C GLY A 105 26.60 8.30 -0.29
N ASP A 106 26.82 8.00 -1.55
CA ASP A 106 28.15 7.70 -2.04
C ASP A 106 29.10 8.71 -1.37
N SER A 107 29.82 8.26 -0.36
CA SER A 107 30.61 9.12 0.50
C SER A 107 31.81 9.63 -0.29
N ASN A 108 31.70 10.85 -0.78
CA ASN A 108 32.87 11.68 -1.05
C ASN A 108 32.58 13.12 -0.60
N GLU A 109 33.40 13.52 0.39
CA GLU A 109 33.85 14.88 0.71
C GLU A 109 33.01 15.78 1.66
N ALA A 110 33.45 15.76 2.93
CA ALA A 110 34.05 16.85 3.70
C ALA A 110 33.42 18.28 3.73
N ASP A 111 33.20 18.71 4.99
CA ASP A 111 33.62 19.99 5.59
C ASP A 111 32.60 21.13 5.88
N ASP A 112 32.50 21.39 7.19
CA ASP A 112 32.68 22.64 7.97
C ASP A 112 31.83 23.93 7.88
N THR A 113 31.62 24.45 9.10
CA THR A 113 31.25 25.78 9.63
C THR A 113 30.22 26.73 8.99
N GLY A 114 29.34 27.24 9.87
CA GLY A 114 28.83 28.62 9.79
C GLY A 114 27.31 28.74 9.61
N ASN A 115 26.60 28.88 10.73
CA ASN A 115 25.20 29.30 10.80
C ASN A 115 25.03 30.64 10.07
N ASP A 116 24.11 30.72 9.10
CA ASP A 116 23.23 31.87 8.82
C ASP A 116 22.24 31.49 7.69
N GLU A 117 20.96 31.40 8.08
CA GLU A 117 19.72 31.23 7.30
C GLU A 117 19.82 30.50 5.94
N GLU A 118 19.56 29.19 5.93
CA GLU A 118 19.46 28.43 4.68
C GLU A 118 18.17 28.79 3.90
N PRO A 119 18.28 29.28 2.65
CA PRO A 119 17.12 29.52 1.81
C PRO A 119 16.46 28.20 1.40
N SER A 120 15.16 28.07 1.68
CA SER A 120 14.35 26.95 1.23
C SER A 120 14.15 26.97 -0.29
N GLY A 121 14.07 25.79 -0.91
CA GLY A 121 13.90 25.63 -2.35
C GLY A 121 15.20 25.39 -3.15
N LEU A 122 15.14 25.64 -4.46
CA LEU A 122 16.18 25.24 -5.43
C LEU A 122 17.59 25.78 -5.13
N ALA A 123 17.71 26.90 -4.40
CA ALA A 123 18.99 27.50 -4.02
C ALA A 123 19.66 26.76 -2.85
N GLY A 124 18.91 26.36 -1.81
CA GLY A 124 19.42 25.54 -0.71
C GLY A 124 19.78 24.12 -1.13
N ALA A 125 19.04 23.56 -2.10
CA ALA A 125 19.37 22.27 -2.71
C ALA A 125 20.71 22.27 -3.47
N ARG A 126 21.08 23.39 -4.11
CA ARG A 126 22.37 23.53 -4.79
C ARG A 126 23.56 23.64 -3.82
N LYS A 127 23.36 24.28 -2.65
CA LYS A 127 24.38 24.42 -1.60
C LYS A 127 24.63 23.09 -0.86
N ARG A 128 23.58 22.31 -0.56
CA ARG A 128 23.72 20.97 0.05
C ARG A 128 24.36 19.94 -0.87
N LYS A 129 24.16 20.07 -2.19
CA LYS A 129 24.83 19.26 -3.21
C LYS A 129 26.33 19.56 -3.37
N ALA A 130 26.80 20.71 -2.86
CA ALA A 130 28.21 21.11 -2.86
C ALA A 130 28.93 20.82 -1.53
N SER A 131 28.23 20.34 -0.49
CA SER A 131 28.74 20.22 0.90
C SER A 131 28.71 18.79 1.48
N GLY A 132 28.27 17.77 0.73
CA GLY A 132 28.49 16.36 1.10
C GLY A 132 27.87 15.85 2.42
N LYS A 133 26.77 16.43 2.94
CA LYS A 133 26.18 16.01 4.23
C LYS A 133 24.99 15.05 4.08
N HIS A 134 25.07 13.92 4.78
CA HIS A 134 24.11 12.79 4.83
C HIS A 134 22.79 13.13 5.55
N ALA A 135 21.70 12.46 5.16
CA ALA A 135 20.39 12.54 5.82
C ALA A 135 20.43 11.91 7.23
N HIS A 136 19.78 12.54 8.23
CA HIS A 136 19.90 12.15 9.65
C HIS A 136 18.62 11.45 10.16
N PRO A 137 18.71 10.49 11.12
CA PRO A 137 17.59 9.84 11.81
C PRO A 137 16.46 10.76 12.35
N VAL A 138 16.73 12.05 12.57
CA VAL A 138 15.72 13.03 13.01
C VAL A 138 14.74 13.37 11.88
N ASP A 139 15.14 13.21 10.63
CA ASP A 139 14.30 13.43 9.47
C ASP A 139 13.25 12.33 9.31
N ALA A 140 13.57 11.08 9.70
CA ALA A 140 12.59 9.99 9.78
C ALA A 140 11.56 10.22 10.89
N ALA A 141 11.99 10.68 12.08
CA ALA A 141 11.09 11.06 13.17
C ALA A 141 10.22 12.28 12.81
N ASN A 142 10.79 13.32 12.20
CA ASN A 142 10.04 14.50 11.73
C ASN A 142 9.11 14.17 10.55
N ALA A 143 9.53 13.27 9.66
CA ALA A 143 8.71 12.69 8.62
C ALA A 143 7.55 11.93 9.25
N ALA A 144 7.77 11.10 10.27
CA ALA A 144 6.76 10.34 11.03
C ALA A 144 5.75 11.25 11.75
N LEU A 145 6.19 12.39 12.27
CA LEU A 145 5.37 13.40 12.95
C LEU A 145 4.49 14.27 12.02
N GLY A 146 4.40 13.96 10.73
CA GLY A 146 3.39 14.53 9.83
C GLY A 146 3.88 15.65 8.91
N ARG A 147 5.19 15.89 8.80
CA ARG A 147 5.72 16.74 7.71
C ARG A 147 5.52 16.05 6.36
N GLN A 148 5.36 16.86 5.30
CA GLN A 148 5.28 16.37 3.92
C GLN A 148 6.57 15.60 3.59
N VAL A 149 6.42 14.30 3.35
CA VAL A 149 7.49 13.46 2.81
C VAL A 149 7.25 13.39 1.31
N HIS A 150 8.17 13.93 0.52
CA HIS A 150 8.11 13.79 -0.92
C HIS A 150 8.75 12.45 -1.28
N ASN A 151 7.95 11.43 -1.53
CA ASN A 151 8.47 10.16 -2.00
C ASN A 151 8.99 10.32 -3.43
N LYS A 152 10.27 10.08 -3.62
CA LYS A 152 10.89 10.10 -4.93
C LYS A 152 10.51 8.81 -5.67
N LYS A 153 9.97 8.96 -6.89
CA LYS A 153 9.78 7.80 -7.78
C LYS A 153 11.11 7.08 -7.98
N ARG A 154 11.09 5.76 -8.03
CA ARG A 154 12.30 4.96 -8.20
C ARG A 154 12.90 5.26 -9.58
N PRO A 155 14.19 5.65 -9.68
CA PRO A 155 14.80 5.98 -10.96
C PRO A 155 14.78 4.75 -11.88
N GLY A 156 14.23 4.90 -13.10
CA GLY A 156 14.12 3.83 -14.08
C GLY A 156 12.80 3.06 -14.08
N VAL A 157 11.89 3.32 -13.14
CA VAL A 157 10.54 2.73 -13.13
C VAL A 157 9.57 3.71 -13.80
N THR A 158 9.14 3.40 -15.03
CA THR A 158 8.11 4.17 -15.77
C THR A 158 6.69 3.70 -15.49
N ASN A 159 6.48 2.95 -14.40
CA ASN A 159 5.15 2.44 -14.06
C ASN A 159 4.27 3.62 -13.61
N GLU A 160 3.14 3.84 -14.28
CA GLU A 160 2.17 4.88 -13.90
C GLU A 160 1.70 4.70 -12.44
N HIS A 161 1.78 3.47 -11.94
CA HIS A 161 1.40 3.09 -10.59
C HIS A 161 2.53 3.19 -9.52
N ASP A 162 3.71 3.75 -9.86
CA ASP A 162 4.77 4.02 -8.86
C ASP A 162 4.47 5.33 -8.11
N ASP A 163 4.05 5.20 -6.85
CA ASP A 163 3.80 6.29 -5.91
C ASP A 163 5.01 6.59 -5.00
N GLY A 164 6.17 5.99 -5.30
CA GLY A 164 7.42 6.14 -4.54
C GLY A 164 7.39 5.49 -3.15
N LEU A 165 6.32 4.75 -2.81
CA LEU A 165 6.25 4.00 -1.57
C LEU A 165 6.83 2.59 -1.73
N GLY A 166 7.48 2.11 -0.68
CA GLY A 166 7.83 0.70 -0.54
C GLY A 166 6.59 -0.15 -0.21
N SER A 167 6.59 -1.40 -0.66
CA SER A 167 5.54 -2.38 -0.35
C SER A 167 6.07 -3.44 0.61
N PHE A 168 5.29 -3.81 1.64
CA PHE A 168 5.61 -4.94 2.52
C PHE A 168 5.37 -6.29 1.82
N HIS A 169 4.43 -6.29 0.87
CA HIS A 169 4.02 -7.44 0.09
C HIS A 169 4.38 -7.16 -1.37
N PRO A 170 5.41 -7.79 -1.95
CA PRO A 170 5.74 -7.58 -3.36
C PRO A 170 4.56 -7.92 -4.29
N GLU A 171 3.63 -8.78 -3.86
CA GLU A 171 2.40 -9.12 -4.58
C GLU A 171 1.48 -7.92 -4.82
N ASP A 172 1.53 -6.90 -3.96
CA ASP A 172 0.71 -5.70 -4.08
C ASP A 172 1.03 -4.89 -5.33
N GLU A 173 2.25 -4.97 -5.87
CA GLU A 173 2.61 -4.30 -7.12
C GLU A 173 1.80 -4.89 -8.29
N PHE A 174 1.68 -6.22 -8.34
CA PHE A 174 0.94 -6.91 -9.39
C PHE A 174 -0.58 -6.77 -9.22
N ILE A 175 -1.07 -6.80 -7.97
CA ILE A 175 -2.48 -6.55 -7.67
C ILE A 175 -2.87 -5.12 -8.08
N ARG A 176 -1.98 -4.14 -7.83
CA ARG A 176 -2.21 -2.74 -8.18
C ARG A 176 -2.31 -2.52 -9.69
N GLU A 177 -1.49 -3.19 -10.49
CA GLU A 177 -1.59 -3.13 -11.96
C GLU A 177 -2.94 -3.65 -12.50
N ALA A 178 -3.56 -4.60 -11.81
CA ALA A 178 -4.88 -5.12 -12.18
C ALA A 178 -6.04 -4.26 -11.64
N ALA A 179 -5.78 -3.40 -10.66
CA ALA A 179 -6.79 -2.62 -9.95
C ALA A 179 -7.37 -1.50 -10.83
N THR A 180 -8.69 -1.33 -10.77
CA THR A 180 -9.38 -0.20 -11.41
C THR A 180 -9.44 1.02 -10.48
N HIS A 181 -9.33 0.79 -9.18
CA HIS A 181 -9.35 1.83 -8.17
C HIS A 181 -8.21 1.58 -7.18
N SER A 182 -7.52 2.65 -6.80
CA SER A 182 -6.47 2.63 -5.80
C SER A 182 -6.58 3.89 -4.95
N TYR A 183 -6.45 3.74 -3.64
CA TYR A 183 -6.31 4.87 -2.74
C TYR A 183 -5.29 4.54 -1.66
N THR A 184 -4.29 5.40 -1.55
CA THR A 184 -3.27 5.34 -0.50
C THR A 184 -3.49 6.49 0.46
N PHE A 185 -3.52 6.20 1.76
CA PHE A 185 -3.62 7.19 2.81
C PHE A 185 -2.56 6.93 3.87
N ARG A 186 -2.16 8.01 4.55
CA ARG A 186 -1.14 7.95 5.58
C ARG A 186 -1.76 7.56 6.93
N PHE A 187 -1.14 6.62 7.65
CA PHE A 187 -1.51 6.34 9.03
C PHE A 187 -1.07 7.48 9.96
N PRO A 188 -1.83 7.75 11.03
CA PRO A 188 -1.34 8.57 12.13
C PRO A 188 -0.03 8.01 12.68
N ALA A 189 0.87 8.89 13.12
CA ALA A 189 2.09 8.48 13.80
C ALA A 189 1.74 7.66 15.06
N PRO A 190 2.39 6.50 15.31
CA PRO A 190 2.39 5.88 16.62
C PRO A 190 2.85 6.85 17.71
N ARG A 191 2.41 6.66 18.95
CA ARG A 191 2.70 7.58 20.06
C ARG A 191 4.20 7.66 20.37
N ASP A 192 4.91 6.58 20.13
CA ASP A 192 6.33 6.32 20.35
C ASP A 192 7.18 6.52 19.08
N ALA A 193 6.61 7.05 18.00
CA ALA A 193 7.30 7.18 16.71
C ALA A 193 8.62 7.99 16.77
N SER A 194 8.76 8.90 17.74
CA SER A 194 10.02 9.64 17.97
C SER A 194 11.13 8.78 18.58
N GLU A 195 10.79 7.67 19.23
CA GLU A 195 11.71 6.78 19.93
C GLU A 195 12.00 5.51 19.11
N THR A 196 11.04 5.02 18.32
CA THR A 196 11.15 3.76 17.56
C THR A 196 11.74 3.90 16.16
N PHE A 197 12.02 5.12 15.69
CA PHE A 197 12.57 5.39 14.34
C PHE A 197 11.80 4.69 13.21
N GLU A 198 10.49 4.48 13.37
CA GLU A 198 9.68 3.82 12.36
C GLU A 198 9.40 4.75 11.17
N PRO A 199 9.55 4.24 9.93
CA PRO A 199 9.19 5.03 8.76
C PRO A 199 7.69 5.29 8.74
N PRO A 200 7.23 6.42 8.17
CA PRO A 200 5.81 6.67 7.96
C PRO A 200 5.14 5.49 7.25
N LEU A 201 4.08 4.96 7.88
CA LEU A 201 3.26 3.89 7.33
C LEU A 201 2.04 4.44 6.61
N TYR A 202 1.63 3.71 5.58
CA TYR A 202 0.50 4.04 4.72
C TYR A 202 -0.41 2.82 4.60
N GLY A 203 -1.71 3.07 4.59
CA GLY A 203 -2.73 2.10 4.21
C GLY A 203 -3.05 2.28 2.74
N ARG A 204 -3.13 1.17 2.01
CA ARG A 204 -3.47 1.14 0.59
C ARG A 204 -4.69 0.26 0.40
N ILE A 205 -5.69 0.78 -0.31
CA ILE A 205 -6.90 0.06 -0.68
C ILE A 205 -6.89 -0.08 -2.20
N LEU A 206 -7.01 -1.32 -2.68
CA LEU A 206 -7.01 -1.67 -4.10
C LEU A 206 -8.31 -2.40 -4.44
N ALA A 207 -9.03 -1.96 -5.46
CA ALA A 207 -10.18 -2.69 -5.98
C ALA A 207 -9.87 -3.25 -7.36
N VAL A 208 -9.87 -4.58 -7.46
CA VAL A 208 -9.65 -5.34 -8.69
C VAL A 208 -11.01 -5.89 -9.16
N PRO A 209 -11.43 -5.69 -10.41
CA PRO A 209 -12.61 -6.36 -10.94
C PRO A 209 -12.49 -7.87 -10.73
N TYR A 210 -13.52 -8.51 -10.17
CA TYR A 210 -13.43 -9.92 -9.77
C TYR A 210 -13.13 -10.84 -10.97
N THR A 211 -13.61 -10.48 -12.16
CA THR A 211 -13.32 -11.17 -13.42
C THR A 211 -11.85 -11.19 -13.80
N LYS A 212 -11.00 -10.31 -13.24
CA LYS A 212 -9.55 -10.29 -13.46
C LYS A 212 -8.78 -11.14 -12.45
N MET A 213 -9.42 -11.65 -11.38
CA MET A 213 -8.74 -12.41 -10.33
C MET A 213 -8.05 -13.68 -10.83
N PRO A 214 -8.60 -14.45 -11.78
CA PRO A 214 -7.89 -15.60 -12.35
C PRO A 214 -6.57 -15.19 -13.02
N ALA A 215 -6.58 -14.12 -13.83
CA ALA A 215 -5.37 -13.62 -14.49
C ALA A 215 -4.35 -13.06 -13.50
N VAL A 216 -4.80 -12.43 -12.41
CA VAL A 216 -3.92 -12.01 -11.30
C VAL A 216 -3.26 -13.23 -10.67
N LEU A 217 -4.02 -14.28 -10.37
CA LEU A 217 -3.48 -15.52 -9.80
C LEU A 217 -2.48 -16.21 -10.73
N GLU A 218 -2.79 -16.33 -12.02
CA GLU A 218 -1.87 -16.93 -13.01
C GLU A 218 -0.55 -16.18 -13.05
N ARG A 219 -0.58 -14.85 -13.15
CA ARG A 219 0.63 -14.02 -13.14
C ARG A 219 1.44 -14.19 -11.85
N LEU A 220 0.77 -14.30 -10.71
CA LEU A 220 1.42 -14.54 -9.42
C LEU A 220 2.09 -15.92 -9.36
N LEU A 221 1.48 -16.95 -9.93
CA LEU A 221 2.05 -18.30 -10.04
C LEU A 221 3.24 -18.35 -11.00
N GLU A 222 3.24 -17.56 -12.08
CA GLU A 222 4.37 -17.46 -13.01
C GLU A 222 5.60 -16.81 -12.35
N ILE A 223 5.37 -15.74 -11.59
CA ILE A 223 6.44 -14.96 -10.92
C ILE A 223 6.96 -15.71 -9.69
N TRP A 224 6.07 -16.33 -8.94
CA TRP A 224 6.38 -17.09 -7.74
C TRP A 224 5.84 -18.52 -7.86
N PRO A 225 6.50 -19.36 -8.66
CA PRO A 225 6.11 -20.75 -8.80
C PRO A 225 6.24 -21.49 -7.45
N ALA A 226 5.48 -22.57 -7.32
CA ALA A 226 5.61 -23.47 -6.18
C ALA A 226 7.06 -24.00 -6.10
N PRO A 227 7.62 -24.18 -4.88
CA PRO A 227 8.90 -24.85 -4.72
C PRO A 227 8.86 -26.24 -5.38
N ALA A 228 9.88 -26.56 -6.17
CA ALA A 228 10.07 -27.87 -6.77
C ALA A 228 10.43 -28.94 -5.74
#